data_AF-A0A2V3IPK2-F1
#
_entry.id   AF-A0A2V3IPK2-F1
#
_cell.length_a   1.000
_cell.length_b   1.000
_cell.length_c   1.000
_cell.angle_alpha   90.00
_cell.angle_beta   90.00
_cell.angle_gamma   90.00
#
_symmetry.space_group_name_H-M   'P 1'
#
loop_
_entity.id
_entity.type
_entity.pdbx_description
1 polymer ?
#
loop_
_entity_poly.entity_id
_entity_poly.type
_entity_poly.pdbx_seq_one_letter_code
_entity_poly.pdbx_strand_id
1 'polypeptide(L)'
;MAFDEYEQAATRDEKVRIRSRPYKILVEDVKFNPNDIIFDPNILTVATGIEEHNNYAKDFFEATRIIKDTLPHCHISGGVSNISFSFRGNNALREAMHSAFLFHGISNGMDMGIVNAGIIPVYSDIPENLLNLIEDVLLNRKAEATENLLEFSLNMDKKSSLGAGNDADKNKWRELPVNQRLSHALVKGIDEFVNGDVEEARQAADKPLSVIEGPLMDGMNIVGDLFGAGKMFLSQVIKSARVMKKAVAVLIPYMEAEKEARIAEAVARGEVASEDDMYAGTMVIATVKGDVHDIGKNIVAVVLGCNNYGVVDLGVMCPCDKIIDAAREHNADVIGLSGLITPSLDEMVYVAARLDKEKMKIPLLIGGATTSKMHTAVKVAPRYNAPTVHVLDASRAVTVVSSLLDENNNEDFVEDIAEEYEELREEHYAGLEERKYIDLKEARRRKLRIDFTGSEPPACRPGFLGVKVLREYPLEDLLSYIDWNPFFQTWQLRGKYPNRGYPKIFNDETVGAEAKKLYDEAQGILADYIENKKLTANGVLGFFPANAVNDNDIEVYSPEDDERGVARSRCSAHCAKNFRTYNPYGGIPTILHPSM
;
A
#
# COMPACT_ATOMS: atom_id res chain seq x y z
N MET A 1 -32.04 -5.69 -4.03
CA MET A 1 -32.81 -5.42 -2.80
C MET A 1 -34.17 -6.11 -2.88
N ALA A 2 -34.80 -6.44 -1.75
CA ALA A 2 -36.05 -7.20 -1.70
C ALA A 2 -37.26 -6.26 -1.84
N PHE A 3 -37.59 -5.94 -3.08
CA PHE A 3 -38.68 -5.05 -3.46
C PHE A 3 -39.42 -5.69 -4.64
N ASP A 4 -40.74 -5.71 -4.62
CA ASP A 4 -41.57 -6.21 -5.72
C ASP A 4 -42.70 -5.22 -6.05
N GLU A 5 -43.65 -5.65 -6.89
CA GLU A 5 -44.75 -4.83 -7.37
C GLU A 5 -45.72 -4.37 -6.26
N TYR A 6 -45.60 -4.93 -5.05
CA TYR A 6 -46.45 -4.66 -3.89
C TYR A 6 -45.73 -3.89 -2.76
N GLU A 7 -44.49 -3.43 -3.00
CA GLU A 7 -43.62 -2.65 -2.10
C GLU A 7 -42.45 -3.43 -1.45
N GLN A 8 -41.88 -2.89 -0.37
CA GLN A 8 -40.66 -3.36 0.27
C GLN A 8 -40.93 -4.52 1.23
N ALA A 9 -40.11 -5.58 1.17
CA ALA A 9 -40.21 -6.70 2.09
C ALA A 9 -39.86 -6.29 3.54
N ALA A 10 -40.86 -6.18 4.41
CA ALA A 10 -40.70 -5.87 5.83
C ALA A 10 -40.67 -7.14 6.69
N THR A 11 -41.59 -8.07 6.44
CA THR A 11 -41.73 -9.30 7.23
C THR A 11 -40.82 -10.42 6.72
N ARG A 12 -40.56 -11.42 7.58
CA ARG A 12 -39.79 -12.62 7.21
C ARG A 12 -40.32 -13.30 5.94
N ASP A 13 -41.62 -13.54 5.88
CA ASP A 13 -42.25 -14.32 4.80
C ASP A 13 -42.19 -13.58 3.46
N GLU A 14 -42.33 -12.25 3.48
CA GLU A 14 -42.15 -11.41 2.28
C GLU A 14 -40.71 -11.42 1.78
N LYS A 15 -39.73 -11.34 2.69
CA LYS A 15 -38.31 -11.39 2.33
C LYS A 15 -37.99 -12.71 1.62
N VAL A 16 -38.48 -13.84 2.12
CA VAL A 16 -38.28 -15.16 1.49
C VAL A 16 -39.02 -15.26 0.15
N ARG A 17 -40.30 -14.86 0.10
CA ARG A 17 -41.14 -14.90 -1.12
C ARG A 17 -40.50 -14.12 -2.26
N ILE A 18 -40.06 -12.88 -1.98
CA ILE A 18 -39.47 -11.99 -2.98
C ILE A 18 -38.11 -12.50 -3.48
N ARG A 19 -37.36 -13.28 -2.68
CA ARG A 19 -36.09 -13.90 -3.12
C ARG A 19 -36.27 -15.21 -3.87
N SER A 20 -37.29 -15.97 -3.53
CA SER A 20 -37.58 -17.26 -4.17
C SER A 20 -37.98 -17.11 -5.64
N ARG A 21 -38.76 -16.08 -5.98
CA ARG A 21 -39.22 -15.82 -7.37
C ARG A 21 -38.06 -15.57 -8.37
N PRO A 22 -37.16 -14.58 -8.17
CA PRO A 22 -36.05 -14.33 -9.08
C PRO A 22 -35.01 -15.45 -9.08
N TYR A 23 -34.80 -16.15 -7.96
CA TYR A 23 -33.90 -17.31 -7.92
C TYR A 23 -34.35 -18.40 -8.90
N LYS A 24 -35.64 -18.77 -8.88
CA LYS A 24 -36.19 -19.76 -9.80
C LYS A 24 -36.03 -19.33 -11.25
N ILE A 25 -36.33 -18.09 -11.59
CA ILE A 25 -36.15 -17.58 -12.96
C ILE A 25 -34.68 -17.64 -13.39
N LEU A 26 -33.76 -17.15 -12.56
CA LEU A 26 -32.34 -17.10 -12.90
C LEU A 26 -31.73 -18.51 -13.05
N VAL A 27 -32.07 -19.44 -12.15
CA VAL A 27 -31.47 -20.77 -12.13
C VAL A 27 -32.20 -21.76 -13.05
N GLU A 28 -33.54 -21.77 -13.04
CA GLU A 28 -34.34 -22.74 -13.79
C GLU A 28 -34.50 -22.33 -15.27
N ASP A 29 -34.80 -21.06 -15.55
CA ASP A 29 -35.08 -20.59 -16.92
C ASP A 29 -33.82 -20.09 -17.65
N VAL A 30 -33.03 -19.23 -16.98
CA VAL A 30 -31.86 -18.56 -17.58
C VAL A 30 -30.58 -19.39 -17.48
N LYS A 31 -30.58 -20.45 -16.64
CA LYS A 31 -29.41 -21.29 -16.34
C LYS A 31 -28.21 -20.50 -15.83
N PHE A 32 -28.47 -19.45 -15.07
CA PHE A 32 -27.46 -18.65 -14.39
C PHE A 32 -26.85 -19.44 -13.23
N ASN A 33 -25.54 -19.30 -13.02
CA ASN A 33 -24.85 -20.00 -11.94
C ASN A 33 -25.32 -19.45 -10.58
N PRO A 34 -25.86 -20.28 -9.67
CA PRO A 34 -26.41 -19.80 -8.42
C PRO A 34 -25.34 -19.24 -7.45
N ASN A 35 -24.07 -19.62 -7.60
CA ASN A 35 -22.95 -19.04 -6.82
C ASN A 35 -22.71 -17.55 -7.14
N ASP A 36 -23.17 -17.09 -8.30
CA ASP A 36 -23.02 -15.69 -8.71
C ASP A 36 -24.22 -14.82 -8.30
N ILE A 37 -25.19 -15.38 -7.54
CA ILE A 37 -26.38 -14.68 -7.09
C ILE A 37 -26.19 -14.14 -5.67
N ILE A 38 -26.29 -12.81 -5.52
CA ILE A 38 -26.26 -12.12 -4.22
C ILE A 38 -27.61 -11.46 -3.95
N PHE A 39 -28.29 -11.89 -2.89
CA PHE A 39 -29.55 -11.32 -2.43
C PHE A 39 -29.35 -10.33 -1.28
N ASP A 40 -30.18 -9.30 -1.27
CA ASP A 40 -30.29 -8.33 -0.17
C ASP A 40 -31.70 -8.34 0.43
N PRO A 41 -31.96 -9.10 1.51
CA PRO A 41 -33.28 -9.20 2.15
C PRO A 41 -33.78 -7.90 2.83
N ASN A 42 -33.08 -6.77 2.67
CA ASN A 42 -33.31 -5.48 3.31
C ASN A 42 -33.12 -5.53 4.84
N ILE A 43 -32.05 -4.91 5.32
CA ILE A 43 -31.90 -4.55 6.73
C ILE A 43 -32.67 -3.25 6.96
N LEU A 44 -33.63 -3.27 7.89
CA LEU A 44 -34.49 -2.13 8.24
C LEU A 44 -34.17 -1.62 9.65
N THR A 45 -34.54 -0.37 9.92
CA THR A 45 -34.24 0.33 11.18
C THR A 45 -35.05 -0.25 12.34
N VAL A 46 -34.39 -0.49 13.48
CA VAL A 46 -35.05 -0.85 14.76
C VAL A 46 -34.98 0.30 15.77
N ALA A 47 -35.63 0.12 16.92
CA ALA A 47 -35.67 1.10 18.01
C ALA A 47 -36.20 2.48 17.59
N THR A 48 -37.18 2.53 16.68
CA THR A 48 -37.79 3.78 16.20
C THR A 48 -38.95 4.27 17.10
N GLY A 49 -39.35 3.48 18.10
CA GLY A 49 -40.53 3.72 18.92
C GLY A 49 -41.86 3.29 18.27
N ILE A 50 -41.81 2.59 17.13
CA ILE A 50 -42.97 2.03 16.42
C ILE A 50 -42.98 0.52 16.63
N GLU A 51 -44.07 -0.04 17.14
CA GLU A 51 -44.13 -1.45 17.56
C GLU A 51 -43.89 -2.40 16.39
N GLU A 52 -44.39 -2.07 15.20
CA GLU A 52 -44.20 -2.84 13.98
C GLU A 52 -42.72 -2.97 13.58
N HIS A 53 -41.86 -2.04 13.99
CA HIS A 53 -40.44 -2.03 13.65
C HIS A 53 -39.58 -2.87 14.59
N ASN A 54 -40.10 -3.27 15.75
CA ASN A 54 -39.33 -4.00 16.76
C ASN A 54 -38.85 -5.37 16.24
N ASN A 55 -39.59 -5.97 15.30
CA ASN A 55 -39.28 -7.31 14.80
C ASN A 55 -38.35 -7.34 13.58
N TYR A 56 -37.99 -6.19 12.99
CA TYR A 56 -37.28 -6.13 11.71
C TYR A 56 -35.91 -6.81 11.69
N ALA A 57 -35.13 -6.70 12.77
CA ALA A 57 -33.84 -7.38 12.91
C ALA A 57 -34.02 -8.91 12.96
N LYS A 58 -34.95 -9.37 13.78
CA LYS A 58 -35.27 -10.79 13.94
C LYS A 58 -35.82 -11.40 12.66
N ASP A 59 -36.72 -10.70 11.98
CA ASP A 59 -37.28 -11.13 10.69
C ASP A 59 -36.20 -11.25 9.61
N PHE A 60 -35.19 -10.37 9.63
CA PHE A 60 -34.03 -10.48 8.74
C PHE A 60 -33.21 -11.74 9.04
N PHE A 61 -32.90 -12.02 10.30
CA PHE A 61 -32.15 -13.23 10.68
C PHE A 61 -32.90 -14.51 10.30
N GLU A 62 -34.20 -14.59 10.60
CA GLU A 62 -35.03 -15.74 10.25
C GLU A 62 -35.16 -15.92 8.73
N ALA A 63 -35.35 -14.83 7.97
CA ALA A 63 -35.42 -14.89 6.52
C ALA A 63 -34.09 -15.32 5.89
N THR A 64 -32.97 -14.84 6.43
CA THR A 64 -31.62 -15.22 5.98
C THR A 64 -31.42 -16.73 6.09
N ARG A 65 -31.78 -17.31 7.25
CA ARG A 65 -31.72 -18.76 7.47
C ARG A 65 -32.57 -19.52 6.47
N ILE A 66 -33.83 -19.13 6.29
CA ILE A 66 -34.75 -19.80 5.36
C ILE A 66 -34.24 -19.70 3.90
N ILE A 67 -33.70 -18.55 3.50
CA ILE A 67 -33.15 -18.35 2.15
C ILE A 67 -31.96 -19.29 1.93
N LYS A 68 -31.03 -19.41 2.88
CA LYS A 68 -29.89 -20.34 2.75
C LYS A 68 -30.33 -21.81 2.72
N ASP A 69 -31.36 -22.16 3.49
CA ASP A 69 -31.89 -23.53 3.54
C ASP A 69 -32.65 -23.92 2.26
N THR A 70 -33.36 -22.97 1.65
CA THR A 70 -34.28 -23.25 0.52
C THR A 70 -33.70 -22.91 -0.86
N LEU A 71 -32.75 -21.97 -0.94
CA LEU A 71 -32.15 -21.48 -2.19
C LEU A 71 -30.63 -21.77 -2.16
N PRO A 72 -30.17 -22.95 -2.60
CA PRO A 72 -28.78 -23.36 -2.45
C PRO A 72 -27.82 -22.49 -3.27
N HIS A 73 -26.59 -22.39 -2.80
CA HIS A 73 -25.47 -21.68 -3.44
C HIS A 73 -25.60 -20.15 -3.55
N CYS A 74 -26.76 -19.54 -3.25
CA CYS A 74 -26.86 -18.08 -3.25
C CYS A 74 -26.19 -17.44 -2.01
N HIS A 75 -25.76 -16.19 -2.17
CA HIS A 75 -25.16 -15.38 -1.11
C HIS A 75 -26.12 -14.30 -0.62
N ILE A 76 -25.97 -13.90 0.64
CA ILE A 76 -26.78 -12.87 1.28
C ILE A 76 -25.92 -11.67 1.67
N SER A 77 -26.33 -10.49 1.22
CA SER A 77 -25.74 -9.19 1.53
C SER A 77 -26.73 -8.30 2.28
N GLY A 78 -26.24 -7.34 3.06
CA GLY A 78 -27.12 -6.34 3.68
C GLY A 78 -26.39 -5.09 4.17
N GLY A 79 -27.04 -3.93 4.05
CA GLY A 79 -26.57 -2.66 4.61
C GLY A 79 -26.78 -2.54 6.11
N VAL A 80 -25.81 -3.00 6.92
CA VAL A 80 -25.96 -3.05 8.39
C VAL A 80 -26.15 -1.66 8.99
N SER A 81 -25.58 -0.61 8.39
CA SER A 81 -25.76 0.78 8.84
C SER A 81 -27.24 1.22 8.96
N ASN A 82 -28.16 0.57 8.24
CA ASN A 82 -29.60 0.85 8.33
C ASN A 82 -30.19 0.45 9.70
N ILE A 83 -29.64 -0.57 10.37
CA ILE A 83 -30.19 -1.09 11.62
C ILE A 83 -30.22 -0.04 12.73
N SER A 84 -29.21 0.82 12.75
CA SER A 84 -28.93 1.75 13.84
C SER A 84 -29.33 3.19 13.49
N PHE A 85 -30.20 3.41 12.50
CA PHE A 85 -30.50 4.74 11.98
C PHE A 85 -31.12 5.67 13.05
N SER A 86 -31.89 5.10 13.99
CA SER A 86 -32.52 5.82 15.11
C SER A 86 -31.51 6.48 16.07
N PHE A 87 -30.24 6.09 16.04
CA PHE A 87 -29.19 6.56 16.95
C PHE A 87 -28.13 7.41 16.25
N ARG A 88 -28.47 8.07 15.13
CA ARG A 88 -27.57 8.99 14.42
C ARG A 88 -27.04 10.08 15.36
N GLY A 89 -25.72 10.22 15.42
CA GLY A 89 -25.02 11.12 16.35
C GLY A 89 -24.30 10.39 17.48
N ASN A 90 -24.75 9.18 17.85
CA ASN A 90 -24.10 8.34 18.87
C ASN A 90 -23.31 7.20 18.19
N ASN A 91 -22.11 7.50 17.70
CA ASN A 91 -21.31 6.54 16.93
C ASN A 91 -20.94 5.29 17.73
N ALA A 92 -20.56 5.44 19.00
CA ALA A 92 -20.19 4.31 19.86
C ALA A 92 -21.34 3.29 20.02
N LEU A 93 -22.58 3.76 20.22
CA LEU A 93 -23.75 2.89 20.30
C LEU A 93 -24.04 2.20 18.96
N ARG A 94 -23.94 2.94 17.86
CA ARG A 94 -24.20 2.40 16.52
C ARG A 94 -23.20 1.30 16.14
N GLU A 95 -21.92 1.52 16.42
CA GLU A 95 -20.86 0.56 16.16
C GLU A 95 -21.06 -0.74 16.95
N ALA A 96 -21.43 -0.62 18.24
CA ALA A 96 -21.79 -1.78 19.06
C ALA A 96 -23.00 -2.54 18.50
N MET A 97 -24.03 -1.82 18.03
CA MET A 97 -25.19 -2.44 17.37
C MET A 97 -24.81 -3.16 16.07
N HIS A 98 -23.88 -2.62 15.28
CA HIS A 98 -23.41 -3.24 14.04
C HIS A 98 -22.65 -4.55 14.33
N SER A 99 -21.79 -4.53 15.35
CA SER A 99 -21.05 -5.72 15.80
C SER A 99 -22.00 -6.84 16.24
N ALA A 100 -22.98 -6.51 17.10
CA ALA A 100 -23.98 -7.48 17.56
C ALA A 100 -24.88 -7.99 16.42
N PHE A 101 -25.28 -7.11 15.50
CA PHE A 101 -26.07 -7.52 14.33
C PHE A 101 -25.30 -8.48 13.43
N LEU A 102 -24.03 -8.20 13.14
CA LEU A 102 -23.19 -9.08 12.31
C LEU A 102 -22.98 -10.45 12.96
N PHE A 103 -22.76 -10.49 14.28
CA PHE A 103 -22.63 -11.75 15.01
C PHE A 103 -23.86 -12.66 14.79
N HIS A 104 -25.06 -12.12 14.95
CA HIS A 104 -26.31 -12.85 14.72
C HIS A 104 -26.59 -13.10 13.24
N GLY A 105 -26.29 -12.14 12.36
CA GLY A 105 -26.47 -12.26 10.92
C GLY A 105 -25.63 -13.37 10.30
N ILE A 106 -24.33 -13.40 10.62
CA ILE A 106 -23.39 -14.44 10.15
C ILE A 106 -23.83 -15.81 10.67
N SER A 107 -24.21 -15.89 11.95
CA SER A 107 -24.71 -17.14 12.56
C SER A 107 -25.98 -17.67 11.89
N ASN A 108 -26.78 -16.80 11.26
CA ASN A 108 -27.99 -17.18 10.51
C ASN A 108 -27.77 -17.27 8.99
N GLY A 109 -26.51 -17.19 8.51
CA GLY A 109 -26.15 -17.44 7.11
C GLY A 109 -25.97 -16.20 6.23
N MET A 110 -25.77 -15.02 6.80
CA MET A 110 -25.40 -13.81 6.07
C MET A 110 -23.94 -13.89 5.61
N ASP A 111 -23.69 -13.72 4.31
CA ASP A 111 -22.36 -13.84 3.71
C ASP A 111 -21.60 -12.50 3.64
N MET A 112 -22.32 -11.38 3.49
CA MET A 112 -21.72 -10.07 3.23
C MET A 112 -22.43 -8.94 4.00
N GLY A 113 -21.67 -8.12 4.73
CA GLY A 113 -22.17 -6.90 5.36
C GLY A 113 -21.61 -5.64 4.70
N ILE A 114 -22.48 -4.73 4.25
CA ILE A 114 -22.07 -3.40 3.80
C ILE A 114 -21.97 -2.52 5.04
N VAL A 115 -20.78 -2.50 5.63
CA VAL A 115 -20.46 -1.87 6.91
C VAL A 115 -19.11 -1.16 6.84
N ASN A 116 -18.86 -0.19 7.73
CA ASN A 116 -17.50 0.31 7.92
C ASN A 116 -16.76 -0.65 8.88
N ALA A 117 -16.07 -1.66 8.34
CA ALA A 117 -15.40 -2.69 9.14
C ALA A 117 -14.29 -2.14 10.05
N GLY A 118 -13.79 -0.92 9.81
CA GLY A 118 -12.71 -0.31 10.60
C GLY A 118 -13.14 0.26 11.95
N ILE A 119 -14.45 0.40 12.19
CA ILE A 119 -15.03 1.00 13.40
C ILE A 119 -15.90 0.02 14.19
N ILE A 120 -15.95 -1.26 13.80
CA ILE A 120 -16.77 -2.25 14.49
C ILE A 120 -15.97 -2.81 15.67
N PRO A 121 -16.39 -2.59 16.92
CA PRO A 121 -15.73 -3.19 18.07
C PRO A 121 -15.86 -4.71 18.02
N VAL A 122 -14.87 -5.42 18.55
CA VAL A 122 -14.96 -6.87 18.72
C VAL A 122 -16.16 -7.16 19.62
N TYR A 123 -17.00 -8.13 19.24
CA TYR A 123 -18.24 -8.46 19.95
C TYR A 123 -18.02 -8.70 21.46
N SER A 124 -16.90 -9.35 21.82
CA SER A 124 -16.49 -9.63 23.22
C SER A 124 -16.08 -8.39 24.01
N ASP A 125 -15.69 -7.31 23.34
CA ASP A 125 -15.17 -6.09 23.96
C ASP A 125 -16.30 -5.10 24.28
N ILE A 126 -17.52 -5.38 23.81
CA ILE A 126 -18.72 -4.59 24.11
C ILE A 126 -19.07 -4.81 25.59
N PRO A 127 -19.19 -3.76 26.41
CA PRO A 127 -19.57 -3.89 27.81
C PRO A 127 -20.86 -4.70 27.97
N GLU A 128 -20.85 -5.69 28.85
CA GLU A 128 -21.91 -6.69 29.00
C GLU A 128 -23.32 -6.08 29.20
N ASN A 129 -23.41 -4.97 29.95
CA ASN A 129 -24.67 -4.25 30.14
C ASN A 129 -25.19 -3.64 28.83
N LEU A 130 -24.31 -3.03 28.03
CA LEU A 130 -24.66 -2.44 26.73
C LEU A 130 -25.02 -3.54 25.71
N LEU A 131 -24.28 -4.64 25.70
CA LEU A 131 -24.52 -5.76 24.80
C LEU A 131 -25.91 -6.38 25.05
N ASN A 132 -26.28 -6.60 26.31
CA ASN A 132 -27.61 -7.13 26.66
C ASN A 132 -28.76 -6.23 26.18
N LEU A 133 -28.62 -4.91 26.33
CA LEU A 133 -29.62 -3.94 25.85
C LEU A 133 -29.74 -3.95 24.32
N ILE A 134 -28.61 -4.08 23.62
CA ILE A 134 -28.58 -4.18 22.16
C ILE A 134 -29.21 -5.50 21.69
N GLU A 135 -28.88 -6.63 22.31
CA GLU A 135 -29.47 -7.92 21.97
C GLU A 135 -30.98 -7.98 22.26
N ASP A 136 -31.43 -7.36 23.35
CA ASP A 136 -32.86 -7.27 23.68
C ASP A 136 -33.64 -6.58 22.54
N VAL A 137 -33.05 -5.55 21.91
CA VAL A 137 -33.60 -4.85 20.74
C VAL A 137 -33.48 -5.67 19.45
N LEU A 138 -32.30 -6.22 19.15
CA LEU A 138 -32.07 -6.95 17.90
C LEU A 138 -32.85 -8.27 17.80
N LEU A 139 -33.07 -8.93 18.92
CA LEU A 139 -33.79 -10.22 18.97
C LEU A 139 -35.22 -10.07 19.48
N ASN A 140 -35.64 -8.83 19.77
CA ASN A 140 -36.96 -8.51 20.29
C ASN A 140 -37.34 -9.40 21.51
N ARG A 141 -36.45 -9.45 22.51
CA ARG A 141 -36.56 -10.35 23.69
C ARG A 141 -37.53 -9.84 24.76
N LYS A 142 -37.69 -8.52 24.86
CA LYS A 142 -38.50 -7.84 25.88
C LYS A 142 -39.36 -6.75 25.26
N ALA A 143 -40.53 -6.52 25.81
CA ALA A 143 -41.44 -5.47 25.34
C ALA A 143 -40.82 -4.07 25.49
N GLU A 144 -40.09 -3.81 26.58
CA GLU A 144 -39.48 -2.49 26.85
C GLU A 144 -38.06 -2.32 26.26
N ALA A 145 -37.61 -3.22 25.38
CA ALA A 145 -36.22 -3.22 24.88
C ALA A 145 -35.82 -1.89 24.20
N THR A 146 -36.70 -1.33 23.37
CA THR A 146 -36.48 -0.07 22.66
C THR A 146 -36.35 1.13 23.63
N GLU A 147 -37.22 1.21 24.64
CA GLU A 147 -37.24 2.30 25.61
C GLU A 147 -35.97 2.29 26.48
N ASN A 148 -35.57 1.11 26.96
CA ASN A 148 -34.36 0.94 27.77
C ASN A 148 -33.09 1.37 27.02
N LEU A 149 -32.98 1.05 25.73
CA LEU A 149 -31.82 1.43 24.91
C LEU A 149 -31.79 2.94 24.60
N LEU A 150 -32.96 3.54 24.38
CA LEU A 150 -33.09 4.99 24.16
C LEU A 150 -32.71 5.79 25.43
N GLU A 151 -33.18 5.36 26.60
CA GLU A 151 -32.82 5.99 27.88
C GLU A 151 -31.31 5.91 28.15
N PHE A 152 -30.69 4.76 27.84
CA PHE A 152 -29.25 4.59 27.93
C PHE A 152 -28.49 5.56 27.01
N SER A 153 -28.95 5.73 25.76
CA SER A 153 -28.32 6.65 24.80
C SER A 153 -28.34 8.12 25.26
N LEU A 154 -29.45 8.59 25.83
CA LEU A 154 -29.59 9.98 26.29
C LEU A 154 -28.64 10.34 27.45
N ASN A 155 -28.23 9.33 28.23
CA ASN A 155 -27.28 9.52 29.33
C ASN A 155 -25.81 9.56 28.85
N MET A 156 -25.49 9.04 27.66
CA MET A 156 -24.15 9.12 27.08
C MET A 156 -23.80 10.51 26.54
N ASP A 157 -24.74 11.22 25.92
CA ASP A 157 -24.50 12.51 25.25
C ASP A 157 -24.15 13.68 26.20
N LYS A 158 -24.46 13.57 27.49
CA LYS A 158 -24.14 14.62 28.49
C LYS A 158 -22.66 14.72 28.85
N LYS A 159 -21.82 13.78 28.43
CA LYS A 159 -20.36 13.79 28.71
C LYS A 159 -19.50 14.27 27.52
N SER A 160 -20.06 14.48 26.33
CA SER A 160 -19.29 14.69 25.08
C SER A 160 -19.34 16.11 24.49
N SER A 161 -19.99 17.09 25.12
CA SER A 161 -20.22 18.42 24.53
C SER A 161 -19.34 19.56 25.08
N LEU A 162 -18.00 19.46 24.97
CA LEU A 162 -17.05 20.58 25.15
C LEU A 162 -15.89 20.43 24.14
N GLY A 163 -15.98 21.14 23.01
CA GLY A 163 -15.00 21.09 21.92
C GLY A 163 -14.82 22.42 21.19
N ALA A 164 -14.38 23.45 21.91
CA ALA A 164 -13.73 24.64 21.36
C ALA A 164 -12.45 24.86 22.19
N GLY A 165 -11.33 24.35 21.69
CA GLY A 165 -10.06 24.35 22.40
C GLY A 165 -9.42 25.75 22.44
N ASN A 166 -9.21 26.26 23.64
CA ASN A 166 -8.33 27.40 23.93
C ASN A 166 -6.87 27.04 23.60
N ASP A 167 -6.07 28.03 23.17
CA ASP A 167 -4.61 27.90 22.94
C ASP A 167 -3.82 27.41 24.18
N ALA A 168 -4.42 27.42 25.38
CA ALA A 168 -3.83 26.86 26.59
C ALA A 168 -3.62 25.33 26.55
N ASP A 169 -4.37 24.59 25.72
CA ASP A 169 -4.21 23.13 25.59
C ASP A 169 -3.04 22.72 24.69
N LYS A 170 -2.59 23.57 23.76
CA LYS A 170 -1.51 23.22 22.79
C LYS A 170 -0.14 23.05 23.44
N ASN A 171 0.11 23.68 24.60
CA ASN A 171 1.43 23.69 25.25
C ASN A 171 1.52 22.86 26.53
N LYS A 172 0.47 22.13 26.92
CA LYS A 172 0.49 21.29 28.14
C LYS A 172 1.62 20.25 28.14
N TRP A 173 2.03 19.76 26.98
CA TRP A 173 3.15 18.82 26.85
C TRP A 173 4.50 19.43 27.25
N ARG A 174 4.65 20.77 27.28
CA ARG A 174 5.89 21.45 27.71
C ARG A 174 6.16 21.34 29.21
N GLU A 175 5.15 20.97 30.00
CA GLU A 175 5.28 20.73 31.45
C GLU A 175 5.78 19.31 31.76
N LEU A 176 5.88 18.43 30.75
CA LEU A 176 6.38 17.06 30.92
C LEU A 176 7.91 17.04 31.13
N PRO A 177 8.47 15.96 31.72
CA PRO A 177 9.91 15.75 31.78
C PRO A 177 10.57 15.79 30.39
N VAL A 178 11.85 16.22 30.31
CA VAL A 178 12.58 16.40 29.04
C VAL A 178 12.53 15.17 28.13
N ASN A 179 12.67 13.97 28.70
CA ASN A 179 12.61 12.72 27.93
C ASN A 179 11.23 12.53 27.25
N GLN A 180 10.15 12.79 27.99
CA GLN A 180 8.78 12.69 27.45
C GLN A 180 8.47 13.83 26.46
N ARG A 181 9.06 15.02 26.64
CA ARG A 181 8.96 16.13 25.68
C ARG A 181 9.62 15.77 24.36
N LEU A 182 10.81 15.16 24.40
CA LEU A 182 11.51 14.69 23.20
C LEU A 182 10.72 13.60 22.47
N SER A 183 10.20 12.59 23.18
CA SER A 183 9.35 11.57 22.55
C SER A 183 8.06 12.17 21.97
N HIS A 184 7.43 13.12 22.65
CA HIS A 184 6.25 13.83 22.13
C HIS A 184 6.56 14.63 20.86
N ALA A 185 7.68 15.38 20.87
CA ALA A 185 8.13 16.18 19.74
C ALA A 185 8.44 15.30 18.52
N LEU A 186 9.04 14.12 18.73
CA LEU A 186 9.28 13.12 17.68
C LEU A 186 7.98 12.56 17.11
N VAL A 187 7.06 12.08 17.95
CA VAL A 187 5.78 11.49 17.50
C VAL A 187 4.90 12.53 16.77
N LYS A 188 4.94 13.80 17.19
CA LYS A 188 4.15 14.87 16.56
C LYS A 188 4.88 15.61 15.42
N GLY A 189 6.18 15.36 15.23
CA GLY A 189 6.98 16.03 14.19
C GLY A 189 7.19 17.53 14.46
N ILE A 190 7.37 17.93 15.73
CA ILE A 190 7.57 19.33 16.15
C ILE A 190 9.08 19.62 16.22
N ASP A 191 9.57 20.54 15.40
CA ASP A 191 11.01 20.86 15.32
C ASP A 191 11.42 22.15 16.07
N GLU A 192 10.46 22.94 16.57
CA GLU A 192 10.69 24.26 17.16
C GLU A 192 11.52 24.22 18.44
N PHE A 193 11.28 23.23 19.32
CA PHE A 193 11.89 23.16 20.67
C PHE A 193 13.03 22.14 20.79
N VAL A 194 13.31 21.39 19.73
CA VAL A 194 14.24 20.25 19.71
C VAL A 194 15.62 20.62 20.24
N ASN A 195 16.19 21.74 19.79
CA ASN A 195 17.55 22.12 20.17
C ASN A 195 17.69 22.35 21.69
N GLY A 196 16.68 22.96 22.31
CA GLY A 196 16.69 23.23 23.74
C GLY A 196 16.45 21.96 24.56
N ASP A 197 15.47 21.14 24.16
CA ASP A 197 15.13 19.92 24.87
C ASP A 197 16.26 18.87 24.77
N VAL A 198 16.96 18.79 23.63
CA VAL A 198 18.11 17.88 23.46
C VAL A 198 19.29 18.30 24.32
N GLU A 199 19.58 19.60 24.42
CA GLU A 199 20.66 20.09 25.29
C GLU A 199 20.34 19.85 26.77
N GLU A 200 19.10 20.05 27.19
CA GLU A 200 18.66 19.73 28.56
C GLU A 200 18.77 18.23 28.86
N ALA A 201 18.35 17.36 27.93
CA ALA A 201 18.50 15.91 28.07
C ALA A 201 19.98 15.48 28.08
N ARG A 202 20.83 16.11 27.27
CA ARG A 202 22.27 15.86 27.22
C ARG A 202 22.96 16.23 28.53
N GLN A 203 22.56 17.33 29.17
CA GLN A 203 23.11 17.72 30.47
C GLN A 203 22.67 16.78 31.61
N ALA A 204 21.51 16.15 31.46
CA ALA A 204 20.98 15.19 32.42
C ALA A 204 21.48 13.75 32.19
N ALA A 205 22.08 13.45 31.04
CA ALA A 205 22.58 12.13 30.67
C ALA A 205 24.09 12.01 30.89
N ASP A 206 24.55 10.81 31.27
CA ASP A 206 25.98 10.54 31.48
C ASP A 206 26.77 10.58 30.16
N LYS A 207 26.13 10.21 29.04
CA LYS A 207 26.72 10.24 27.70
C LYS A 207 25.75 10.87 26.69
N PRO A 208 26.24 11.72 25.76
CA PRO A 208 25.48 12.16 24.59
C PRO A 208 24.77 11.03 23.84
N LEU A 209 25.41 9.88 23.65
CA LEU A 209 24.81 8.72 22.96
C LEU A 209 23.57 8.19 23.71
N SER A 210 23.53 8.28 25.04
CA SER A 210 22.38 7.82 25.84
C SER A 210 21.12 8.66 25.61
N VAL A 211 21.25 9.89 25.08
CA VAL A 211 20.09 10.69 24.64
C VAL A 211 19.50 10.12 23.34
N ILE A 212 20.36 9.59 22.46
CA ILE A 212 19.95 8.90 21.23
C ILE A 212 19.28 7.58 21.61
N GLU A 213 19.99 6.71 22.32
CA GLU A 213 19.52 5.36 22.70
C GLU A 213 18.33 5.36 23.67
N GLY A 214 18.15 6.43 24.45
CA GLY A 214 17.04 6.59 25.38
C GLY A 214 15.86 7.36 24.76
N PRO A 215 15.64 8.63 25.13
CA PRO A 215 14.41 9.36 24.81
C PRO A 215 14.12 9.53 23.32
N LEU A 216 15.16 9.63 22.48
CA LEU A 216 15.00 9.75 21.04
C LEU A 216 14.60 8.41 20.40
N MET A 217 15.30 7.32 20.73
CA MET A 217 14.92 5.98 20.27
C MET A 217 13.58 5.52 20.85
N ASP A 218 13.25 5.82 22.10
CA ASP A 218 11.92 5.57 22.67
C ASP A 218 10.82 6.27 21.85
N GLY A 219 11.06 7.54 21.48
CA GLY A 219 10.17 8.28 20.59
C GLY A 219 10.05 7.62 19.21
N MET A 220 11.17 7.14 18.66
CA MET A 220 11.20 6.48 17.36
C MET A 220 10.58 5.08 17.36
N ASN A 221 10.70 4.33 18.45
CA ASN A 221 10.02 3.05 18.66
C ASN A 221 8.51 3.24 18.66
N ILE A 222 8.01 4.28 19.35
CA ILE A 222 6.58 4.63 19.30
C ILE A 222 6.15 4.99 17.88
N VAL A 223 6.96 5.75 17.13
CA VAL A 223 6.70 6.05 15.71
C VAL A 223 6.66 4.77 14.87
N GLY A 224 7.60 3.84 15.10
CA GLY A 224 7.68 2.53 14.45
C GLY A 224 6.46 1.66 14.75
N ASP A 225 6.06 1.55 16.01
CA ASP A 225 4.88 0.81 16.46
C ASP A 225 3.59 1.38 15.88
N LEU A 226 3.45 2.71 15.89
CA LEU A 226 2.30 3.38 15.30
C LEU A 226 2.28 3.22 13.77
N PHE A 227 3.44 3.24 13.11
CA PHE A 227 3.55 3.01 11.67
C PHE A 227 3.22 1.55 11.30
N GLY A 228 3.78 0.58 12.04
CA GLY A 228 3.51 -0.84 11.87
C GLY A 228 2.04 -1.22 12.15
N ALA A 229 1.41 -0.56 13.13
CA ALA A 229 -0.01 -0.70 13.43
C ALA A 229 -0.93 0.09 12.47
N GLY A 230 -0.38 0.83 11.49
CA GLY A 230 -1.14 1.65 10.54
C GLY A 230 -1.85 2.86 11.16
N LYS A 231 -1.42 3.29 12.35
CA LYS A 231 -1.93 4.47 13.08
C LYS A 231 -1.14 5.75 12.77
N MET A 232 0.06 5.61 12.21
CA MET A 232 0.90 6.70 11.72
C MET A 232 1.28 6.40 10.27
N PHE A 233 1.41 7.45 9.45
CA PHE A 233 1.67 7.30 8.01
C PHE A 233 3.05 7.78 7.63
N LEU A 234 3.53 7.38 6.45
CA LEU A 234 4.87 7.71 5.99
C LEU A 234 5.14 9.23 5.97
N SER A 235 4.15 10.05 5.60
CA SER A 235 4.27 11.51 5.64
C SER A 235 4.57 12.06 7.04
N GLN A 236 3.99 11.43 8.08
CA GLN A 236 4.22 11.77 9.48
C GLN A 236 5.57 11.21 9.96
N VAL A 237 5.91 9.98 9.56
CA VAL A 237 7.23 9.36 9.85
C VAL A 237 8.38 10.22 9.32
N ILE A 238 8.24 10.82 8.12
CA ILE A 238 9.25 11.74 7.58
C ILE A 238 9.35 13.03 8.42
N LYS A 239 8.24 13.53 8.98
CA LYS A 239 8.28 14.68 9.91
C LYS A 239 9.02 14.32 11.20
N SER A 240 8.77 13.13 11.76
CA SER A 240 9.52 12.59 12.89
C SER A 240 11.01 12.43 12.56
N ALA A 241 11.35 11.94 11.37
CA ALA A 241 12.71 11.83 10.86
C ALA A 241 13.46 13.18 10.89
N ARG A 242 12.77 14.25 10.49
CA ARG A 242 13.34 15.60 10.46
C ARG A 242 13.68 16.09 11.87
N VAL A 243 12.79 15.84 12.82
CA VAL A 243 13.00 16.13 14.25
C VAL A 243 14.19 15.32 14.77
N MET A 244 14.24 14.01 14.48
CA MET A 244 15.34 13.11 14.86
C MET A 244 16.68 13.57 14.31
N LYS A 245 16.76 13.87 13.01
CA LYS A 245 17.99 14.38 12.37
C LYS A 245 18.46 15.69 12.97
N LYS A 246 17.53 16.60 13.30
CA LYS A 246 17.84 17.86 13.97
C LYS A 246 18.36 17.63 15.38
N ALA A 247 17.77 16.68 16.12
CA ALA A 247 18.20 16.30 17.46
C ALA A 247 19.62 15.70 17.45
N VAL A 248 19.88 14.72 16.58
CA VAL A 248 21.20 14.11 16.42
C VAL A 248 22.24 15.15 16.01
N ALA A 249 21.90 16.08 15.10
CA ALA A 249 22.81 17.15 14.69
C ALA A 249 23.28 18.05 15.85
N VAL A 250 22.47 18.20 16.91
CA VAL A 250 22.88 18.91 18.14
C VAL A 250 23.87 18.09 18.97
N LEU A 251 23.76 16.76 18.94
CA LEU A 251 24.60 15.84 19.71
C LEU A 251 25.94 15.53 19.03
N ILE A 252 26.03 15.59 17.68
CA ILE A 252 27.24 15.28 16.90
C ILE A 252 28.51 15.92 17.48
N PRO A 253 28.56 17.25 17.73
CA PRO A 253 29.80 17.87 18.24
C PRO A 253 30.24 17.33 19.60
N TYR A 254 29.30 16.94 20.45
CA TYR A 254 29.58 16.38 21.77
C TYR A 254 30.01 14.91 21.70
N MET A 255 29.41 14.15 20.77
CA MET A 255 29.81 12.77 20.49
C MET A 255 31.22 12.72 19.88
N GLU A 256 31.54 13.62 18.96
CA GLU A 256 32.89 13.76 18.38
C GLU A 256 33.91 14.12 19.47
N ALA A 257 33.59 15.05 20.37
CA ALA A 257 34.48 15.41 21.48
C ALA A 257 34.68 14.27 22.49
N GLU A 258 33.63 13.50 22.83
CA GLU A 258 33.73 12.32 23.69
C GLU A 258 34.50 11.19 22.99
N LYS A 259 34.30 11.02 21.68
CA LYS A 259 35.04 10.08 20.83
C LYS A 259 36.52 10.44 20.76
N GLU A 260 36.87 11.71 20.55
CA GLU A 260 38.26 12.18 20.61
C GLU A 260 38.89 11.93 21.97
N ALA A 261 38.16 12.16 23.06
CA ALA A 261 38.64 11.87 24.42
C ALA A 261 38.86 10.36 24.65
N ARG A 262 37.92 9.52 24.18
CA ARG A 262 38.04 8.05 24.23
C ARG A 262 39.17 7.53 23.35
N ILE A 263 39.34 8.06 22.15
CA ILE A 263 40.46 7.72 21.27
C ILE A 263 41.78 8.13 21.92
N ALA A 264 41.86 9.32 22.52
CA ALA A 264 43.06 9.75 23.25
C ALA A 264 43.38 8.85 24.45
N GLU A 265 42.37 8.40 25.20
CA GLU A 265 42.53 7.46 26.31
C GLU A 265 42.83 6.00 25.88
N ALA A 266 42.27 5.55 24.76
CA ALA A 266 42.50 4.23 24.18
C ALA A 266 43.92 4.15 23.57
N VAL A 267 44.36 5.20 22.88
CA VAL A 267 45.74 5.37 22.40
C VAL A 267 46.72 5.39 23.59
N ALA A 268 46.35 6.03 24.71
CA ALA A 268 47.16 6.00 25.93
C ALA A 268 47.20 4.61 26.61
N ARG A 269 46.22 3.74 26.34
CA ARG A 269 46.12 2.34 26.85
C ARG A 269 46.62 1.29 25.86
N GLY A 270 46.97 1.67 24.62
CA GLY A 270 47.45 0.77 23.58
C GLY A 270 46.35 -0.02 22.85
N GLU A 271 45.10 0.42 22.94
CA GLU A 271 43.93 -0.21 22.31
C GLU A 271 43.56 0.49 20.99
N VAL A 272 43.13 -0.28 19.99
CA VAL A 272 42.67 0.23 18.69
C VAL A 272 41.17 0.50 18.79
N ALA A 273 40.78 1.76 18.90
CA ALA A 273 39.37 2.16 18.82
C ALA A 273 38.96 2.28 17.33
N SER A 274 37.91 1.56 16.91
CA SER A 274 37.30 1.69 15.57
C SER A 274 36.29 2.85 15.53
N GLU A 275 36.02 3.36 14.33
CA GLU A 275 35.17 4.52 14.10
C GLU A 275 33.67 4.26 14.27
N ASP A 276 33.26 3.00 14.49
CA ASP A 276 31.94 2.45 14.13
C ASP A 276 30.84 2.50 15.22
N ASP A 277 31.13 2.93 16.46
CA ASP A 277 30.18 2.85 17.60
C ASP A 277 28.99 3.86 17.56
N MET A 278 28.75 4.55 16.44
CA MET A 278 27.71 5.60 16.37
C MET A 278 26.32 5.11 15.96
N TYR A 279 26.22 4.01 15.23
CA TYR A 279 24.96 3.54 14.64
C TYR A 279 24.71 2.08 15.00
N ALA A 280 23.43 1.67 15.01
CA ALA A 280 23.05 0.28 15.23
C ALA A 280 23.48 -0.66 14.08
N GLY A 281 23.93 -0.08 12.96
CA GLY A 281 24.48 -0.76 11.78
C GLY A 281 24.56 0.20 10.60
N THR A 282 25.39 -0.14 9.61
CA THR A 282 25.62 0.66 8.42
C THR A 282 25.09 -0.05 7.17
N MET A 283 24.22 0.62 6.41
CA MET A 283 23.67 0.13 5.15
C MET A 283 24.19 0.94 3.96
N VAL A 284 24.74 0.25 2.95
CA VAL A 284 25.00 0.84 1.63
C VAL A 284 23.79 0.56 0.74
N ILE A 285 23.17 1.60 0.20
CA ILE A 285 21.99 1.48 -0.67
C ILE A 285 22.22 2.13 -2.03
N ALA A 286 21.79 1.45 -3.10
CA ALA A 286 22.00 1.93 -4.47
C ALA A 286 20.87 1.52 -5.42
N THR A 287 20.54 2.39 -6.37
CA THR A 287 19.76 1.99 -7.54
C THR A 287 20.70 1.41 -8.59
N VAL A 288 20.41 0.20 -9.05
CA VAL A 288 21.32 -0.58 -9.90
C VAL A 288 21.58 0.09 -11.25
N LYS A 289 22.65 -0.36 -11.91
CA LYS A 289 23.07 0.14 -13.22
C LYS A 289 21.92 0.14 -14.23
N GLY A 290 21.82 1.21 -15.01
CA GLY A 290 20.80 1.35 -16.06
C GLY A 290 19.42 1.78 -15.56
N ASP A 291 19.25 1.95 -14.24
CA ASP A 291 18.01 2.47 -13.65
C ASP A 291 18.24 3.82 -12.98
N VAL A 292 17.24 4.70 -13.09
CA VAL A 292 17.27 6.09 -12.64
C VAL A 292 16.30 6.38 -11.52
N HIS A 293 15.44 5.43 -11.17
CA HIS A 293 14.38 5.67 -10.23
C HIS A 293 14.85 5.42 -8.81
N ASP A 294 14.65 6.41 -7.94
CA ASP A 294 15.16 6.42 -6.57
C ASP A 294 14.14 6.80 -5.51
N ILE A 295 12.88 7.10 -5.88
CA ILE A 295 11.85 7.52 -4.92
C ILE A 295 11.71 6.49 -3.78
N GLY A 296 11.52 5.21 -4.11
CA GLY A 296 11.41 4.14 -3.11
C GLY A 296 12.70 3.95 -2.29
N LYS A 297 13.86 4.04 -2.94
CA LYS A 297 15.18 3.96 -2.29
C LYS A 297 15.34 5.07 -1.24
N ASN A 298 15.02 6.30 -1.61
CA ASN A 298 15.15 7.47 -0.74
C ASN A 298 14.21 7.35 0.47
N ILE A 299 13.00 6.79 0.28
CA ILE A 299 12.09 6.49 1.38
C ILE A 299 12.71 5.46 2.35
N VAL A 300 13.27 4.36 1.84
CA VAL A 300 13.94 3.34 2.66
C VAL A 300 15.11 3.95 3.44
N ALA A 301 15.94 4.75 2.77
CA ALA A 301 17.09 5.41 3.39
C ALA A 301 16.68 6.35 4.53
N VAL A 302 15.62 7.14 4.33
CA VAL A 302 15.08 8.01 5.39
C VAL A 302 14.54 7.18 6.54
N VAL A 303 13.73 6.15 6.27
CA VAL A 303 13.11 5.31 7.31
C VAL A 303 14.16 4.56 8.13
N LEU A 304 15.22 4.03 7.52
CA LEU A 304 16.32 3.40 8.25
C LEU A 304 17.14 4.42 9.05
N GLY A 305 17.40 5.61 8.49
CA GLY A 305 18.03 6.70 9.25
C GLY A 305 17.20 7.15 10.46
N CYS A 306 15.87 7.01 10.42
CA CYS A 306 15.01 7.23 11.58
C CYS A 306 15.23 6.22 12.71
N ASN A 307 15.72 5.02 12.40
CA ASN A 307 15.90 3.91 13.34
C ASN A 307 17.39 3.74 13.74
N ASN A 308 18.16 4.82 13.69
CA ASN A 308 19.57 4.87 14.09
C ASN A 308 20.52 3.97 13.27
N TYR A 309 20.17 3.70 12.00
CA TYR A 309 21.10 3.09 11.04
C TYR A 309 21.86 4.15 10.24
N GLY A 310 23.15 3.93 10.04
CA GLY A 310 23.96 4.73 9.12
C GLY A 310 23.63 4.34 7.68
N VAL A 311 23.15 5.27 6.86
CA VAL A 311 22.77 4.96 5.46
C VAL A 311 23.68 5.70 4.47
N VAL A 312 24.43 4.94 3.68
CA VAL A 312 25.28 5.44 2.60
C VAL A 312 24.56 5.23 1.27
N ASP A 313 23.98 6.31 0.74
CA ASP A 313 23.26 6.29 -0.54
C ASP A 313 24.19 6.62 -1.71
N LEU A 314 24.42 5.64 -2.60
CA LEU A 314 25.31 5.80 -3.76
C LEU A 314 24.65 6.50 -4.96
N GLY A 315 23.34 6.73 -4.89
CA GLY A 315 22.53 7.33 -5.94
C GLY A 315 21.99 6.32 -6.96
N VAL A 316 21.93 6.75 -8.22
CA VAL A 316 21.32 6.00 -9.34
C VAL A 316 22.32 5.57 -10.38
N MET A 317 21.91 4.62 -11.24
CA MET A 317 22.76 4.01 -12.26
C MET A 317 24.09 3.47 -11.70
N CYS A 318 24.10 2.94 -10.48
CA CYS A 318 25.34 2.57 -9.79
C CYS A 318 25.96 1.29 -10.39
N PRO A 319 27.22 1.33 -10.86
CA PRO A 319 27.93 0.13 -11.27
C PRO A 319 28.18 -0.81 -10.09
N CYS A 320 28.22 -2.12 -10.37
CA CYS A 320 28.48 -3.15 -9.36
C CYS A 320 29.78 -2.93 -8.58
N ASP A 321 30.87 -2.55 -9.26
CA ASP A 321 32.18 -2.35 -8.61
C ASP A 321 32.10 -1.22 -7.57
N LYS A 322 31.40 -0.11 -7.89
CA LYS A 322 31.19 1.00 -6.95
C LYS A 322 30.41 0.56 -5.69
N ILE A 323 29.43 -0.33 -5.85
CA ILE A 323 28.64 -0.85 -4.72
C ILE A 323 29.54 -1.69 -3.80
N ILE A 324 30.37 -2.56 -4.38
CA ILE A 324 31.31 -3.41 -3.64
C ILE A 324 32.37 -2.57 -2.93
N ASP A 325 32.94 -1.60 -3.63
CA ASP A 325 33.97 -0.71 -3.08
C ASP A 325 33.42 0.11 -1.91
N ALA A 326 32.24 0.70 -2.06
CA ALA A 326 31.58 1.44 -0.98
C ALA A 326 31.22 0.55 0.21
N ALA A 327 30.77 -0.68 -0.02
CA ALA A 327 30.49 -1.62 1.06
C ALA A 327 31.74 -1.97 1.88
N ARG A 328 32.92 -2.00 1.24
CA ARG A 328 34.21 -2.19 1.93
C ARG A 328 34.71 -0.92 2.62
N GLU A 329 34.61 0.22 1.93
CA GLU A 329 35.07 1.52 2.43
C GLU A 329 34.33 1.93 3.71
N HIS A 330 33.02 1.66 3.76
CA HIS A 330 32.16 2.04 4.87
C HIS A 330 31.85 0.90 5.83
N ASN A 331 32.57 -0.23 5.76
CA ASN A 331 32.33 -1.43 6.58
C ASN A 331 30.83 -1.78 6.68
N ALA A 332 30.15 -1.86 5.54
CA ALA A 332 28.70 -2.00 5.53
C ALA A 332 28.27 -3.34 6.14
N ASP A 333 27.28 -3.28 7.03
CA ASP A 333 26.63 -4.45 7.62
C ASP A 333 25.50 -4.97 6.73
N VAL A 334 24.94 -4.13 5.86
CA VAL A 334 23.88 -4.52 4.91
C VAL A 334 24.05 -3.82 3.56
N ILE A 335 23.81 -4.52 2.45
CA ILE A 335 23.75 -3.93 1.09
C ILE A 335 22.31 -3.95 0.59
N GLY A 336 21.78 -2.82 0.12
CA GLY A 336 20.47 -2.73 -0.52
C GLY A 336 20.52 -2.35 -1.99
N LEU A 337 19.80 -3.11 -2.82
CA LEU A 337 19.64 -2.84 -4.24
C LEU A 337 18.21 -2.44 -4.57
N SER A 338 18.07 -1.36 -5.34
CA SER A 338 16.79 -0.85 -5.84
C SER A 338 16.69 -0.94 -7.37
N GLY A 339 15.51 -1.30 -7.87
CA GLY A 339 15.21 -1.34 -9.31
C GLY A 339 13.71 -1.17 -9.64
N LEU A 340 13.43 -0.46 -10.73
CA LEU A 340 12.09 -0.20 -11.27
C LEU A 340 11.82 -0.90 -12.59
N ILE A 341 12.83 -1.07 -13.46
CA ILE A 341 12.63 -1.65 -14.80
C ILE A 341 13.09 -3.11 -14.89
N THR A 342 12.60 -3.85 -15.88
CA THR A 342 12.95 -5.28 -16.04
C THR A 342 14.44 -5.55 -16.20
N PRO A 343 15.22 -4.75 -16.97
CA PRO A 343 16.68 -4.93 -17.05
C PRO A 343 17.40 -4.82 -15.70
N SER A 344 16.83 -4.10 -14.74
CA SER A 344 17.39 -3.95 -13.39
C SER A 344 17.45 -5.28 -12.63
N LEU A 345 16.55 -6.22 -12.94
CA LEU A 345 16.53 -7.54 -12.32
C LEU A 345 17.78 -8.37 -12.70
N ASP A 346 18.20 -8.31 -13.96
CA ASP A 346 19.41 -8.99 -14.42
C ASP A 346 20.68 -8.37 -13.77
N GLU A 347 20.69 -7.05 -13.59
CA GLU A 347 21.77 -6.36 -12.89
C GLU A 347 21.83 -6.75 -11.39
N MET A 348 20.69 -6.95 -10.72
CA MET A 348 20.67 -7.47 -9.34
C MET A 348 21.26 -8.89 -9.24
N VAL A 349 20.91 -9.77 -10.19
CA VAL A 349 21.49 -11.12 -10.28
C VAL A 349 23.01 -11.05 -10.51
N TYR A 350 23.45 -10.13 -11.37
CA TYR A 350 24.87 -9.89 -11.64
C TYR A 350 25.61 -9.39 -10.39
N VAL A 351 25.04 -8.45 -9.64
CA VAL A 351 25.63 -7.95 -8.38
C VAL A 351 25.75 -9.07 -7.36
N ALA A 352 24.69 -9.88 -7.15
CA ALA A 352 24.73 -11.02 -6.23
C ALA A 352 25.86 -12.01 -6.58
N ALA A 353 25.98 -12.37 -7.86
CA ALA A 353 27.05 -13.25 -8.33
C ALA A 353 28.46 -12.64 -8.14
N ARG A 354 28.59 -11.31 -8.25
CA ARG A 354 29.86 -10.61 -8.02
C ARG A 354 30.21 -10.56 -6.53
N LEU A 355 29.24 -10.30 -5.65
CA LEU A 355 29.43 -10.34 -4.19
C LEU A 355 29.92 -11.71 -3.74
N ASP A 356 29.35 -12.78 -4.29
CA ASP A 356 29.77 -14.16 -4.02
C ASP A 356 31.20 -14.45 -4.47
N LYS A 357 31.55 -14.00 -5.69
CA LYS A 357 32.90 -14.12 -6.24
C LYS A 357 33.94 -13.41 -5.38
N GLU A 358 33.57 -12.26 -4.82
CA GLU A 358 34.37 -11.49 -3.87
C GLU A 358 34.33 -12.05 -2.43
N LYS A 359 33.58 -13.13 -2.21
CA LYS A 359 33.39 -13.82 -0.92
C LYS A 359 32.90 -12.91 0.20
N MET A 360 32.08 -11.93 -0.16
CA MET A 360 31.43 -11.09 0.83
C MET A 360 30.43 -11.92 1.64
N LYS A 361 30.23 -11.55 2.91
CA LYS A 361 29.27 -12.19 3.82
C LYS A 361 28.15 -11.25 4.25
N ILE A 362 28.14 -10.05 3.70
CA ILE A 362 27.21 -8.98 4.03
C ILE A 362 25.83 -9.36 3.46
N PRO A 363 24.74 -9.37 4.26
CA PRO A 363 23.38 -9.57 3.78
C PRO A 363 22.99 -8.63 2.64
N LEU A 364 22.24 -9.16 1.67
CA LEU A 364 21.78 -8.46 0.48
C LEU A 364 20.26 -8.27 0.49
N LEU A 365 19.80 -7.03 0.53
CA LEU A 365 18.40 -6.66 0.42
C LEU A 365 18.05 -6.30 -1.03
N ILE A 366 16.97 -6.89 -1.53
CA ILE A 366 16.45 -6.66 -2.88
C ILE A 366 15.10 -5.96 -2.77
N GLY A 367 14.94 -4.80 -3.41
CA GLY A 367 13.69 -4.06 -3.42
C GLY A 367 13.44 -3.25 -4.69
N GLY A 368 12.24 -2.69 -4.80
CA GLY A 368 11.80 -1.88 -5.95
C GLY A 368 10.68 -2.55 -6.78
N ALA A 369 10.02 -1.79 -7.66
CA ALA A 369 8.71 -2.17 -8.20
C ALA A 369 8.71 -3.43 -9.07
N THR A 370 9.81 -3.72 -9.78
CA THR A 370 9.94 -4.95 -10.60
C THR A 370 10.38 -6.16 -9.79
N THR A 371 10.86 -5.96 -8.57
CA THR A 371 11.33 -7.05 -7.72
C THR A 371 10.16 -7.80 -7.11
N SER A 372 10.34 -9.10 -6.89
CA SER A 372 9.37 -9.93 -6.19
C SER A 372 10.08 -11.01 -5.40
N LYS A 373 9.42 -11.51 -4.36
CA LYS A 373 9.91 -12.62 -3.54
C LYS A 373 10.27 -13.84 -4.40
N MET A 374 9.40 -14.16 -5.36
CA MET A 374 9.59 -15.23 -6.33
C MET A 374 10.83 -15.02 -7.21
N HIS A 375 11.02 -13.82 -7.77
CA HIS A 375 12.21 -13.53 -8.57
C HIS A 375 13.49 -13.65 -7.74
N THR A 376 13.50 -13.10 -6.53
CA THR A 376 14.65 -13.15 -5.62
C THR A 376 15.00 -14.59 -5.25
N ALA A 377 14.02 -15.40 -4.85
CA ALA A 377 14.21 -16.80 -4.50
C ALA A 377 14.74 -17.65 -5.66
N VAL A 378 14.24 -17.44 -6.89
CA VAL A 378 14.58 -18.28 -8.05
C VAL A 378 15.84 -17.83 -8.77
N LYS A 379 16.14 -16.51 -8.82
CA LYS A 379 17.19 -15.96 -9.68
C LYS A 379 18.33 -15.29 -8.94
N VAL A 380 18.07 -14.62 -7.81
CA VAL A 380 19.09 -13.81 -7.12
C VAL A 380 19.74 -14.60 -5.99
N ALA A 381 18.97 -15.11 -5.03
CA ALA A 381 19.49 -15.83 -3.86
C ALA A 381 20.41 -17.01 -4.22
N PRO A 382 20.15 -17.83 -5.27
CA PRO A 382 21.06 -18.92 -5.64
C PRO A 382 22.43 -18.47 -6.17
N ARG A 383 22.64 -17.16 -6.36
CA ARG A 383 23.91 -16.59 -6.85
C ARG A 383 24.79 -16.05 -5.75
N TYR A 384 24.33 -16.04 -4.49
CA TYR A 384 25.07 -15.48 -3.37
C TYR A 384 24.90 -16.33 -2.12
N ASN A 385 26.01 -16.76 -1.51
CA ASN A 385 25.96 -17.65 -0.35
C ASN A 385 25.58 -16.95 0.96
N ALA A 386 25.60 -15.62 1.01
CA ALA A 386 25.13 -14.88 2.19
C ALA A 386 23.63 -14.57 2.10
N PRO A 387 22.98 -14.20 3.22
CA PRO A 387 21.54 -13.96 3.26
C PRO A 387 21.09 -12.97 2.18
N THR A 388 20.10 -13.36 1.36
CA THR A 388 19.51 -12.51 0.33
C THR A 388 18.02 -12.41 0.55
N VAL A 389 17.51 -11.22 0.85
CA VAL A 389 16.13 -11.00 1.29
C VAL A 389 15.41 -10.01 0.39
N HIS A 390 14.25 -10.40 -0.13
CA HIS A 390 13.31 -9.48 -0.78
C HIS A 390 12.54 -8.68 0.28
N VAL A 391 12.59 -7.35 0.15
CA VAL A 391 11.87 -6.43 1.04
C VAL A 391 10.83 -5.67 0.24
N LEU A 392 9.57 -5.79 0.66
CA LEU A 392 8.43 -5.25 -0.06
C LEU A 392 8.37 -3.72 -0.03
N ASP A 393 8.61 -3.14 1.14
CA ASP A 393 8.49 -1.70 1.37
C ASP A 393 9.38 -1.24 2.54
N ALA A 394 9.48 0.08 2.72
CA ALA A 394 10.32 0.68 3.74
C ALA A 394 9.92 0.34 5.18
N SER A 395 8.65 0.03 5.45
CA SER A 395 8.21 -0.35 6.80
C SER A 395 8.83 -1.66 7.25
N ARG A 396 8.89 -2.62 6.34
CA ARG A 396 9.48 -3.95 6.59
C ARG A 396 11.01 -3.93 6.55
N ALA A 397 11.61 -2.97 5.85
CA ALA A 397 13.07 -2.84 5.77
C ALA A 397 13.71 -2.73 7.16
N VAL A 398 13.10 -1.97 8.07
CA VAL A 398 13.60 -1.79 9.45
C VAL A 398 13.61 -3.12 10.20
N THR A 399 12.50 -3.84 10.19
CA THR A 399 12.39 -5.14 10.88
C THR A 399 13.37 -6.15 10.32
N VAL A 400 13.52 -6.20 8.99
CA VAL A 400 14.45 -7.12 8.33
C VAL A 400 15.90 -6.79 8.68
N VAL A 401 16.30 -5.52 8.63
CA VAL A 401 17.66 -5.11 9.00
C VAL A 401 17.92 -5.37 10.48
N SER A 402 16.97 -5.09 11.36
CA SER A 402 17.08 -5.39 12.79
C SER A 402 17.28 -6.88 13.05
N SER A 403 16.44 -7.75 12.48
CA SER A 403 16.60 -9.21 12.62
C SER A 403 17.91 -9.74 12.03
N LEU A 404 18.42 -9.13 10.96
CA LEU A 404 19.70 -9.51 10.35
C LEU A 404 20.92 -9.04 11.16
N LEU A 405 20.78 -8.06 12.04
CA LEU A 405 21.89 -7.55 12.86
C LEU A 405 21.82 -8.03 14.32
N ASP A 406 20.69 -8.59 14.75
CA ASP A 406 20.53 -9.17 16.09
C ASP A 406 21.27 -10.51 16.21
N GLU A 407 22.28 -10.58 17.07
CA GLU A 407 23.08 -11.78 17.33
C GLU A 407 22.25 -12.99 17.79
N ASN A 408 21.10 -12.78 18.45
CA ASN A 408 20.28 -13.87 18.97
C ASN A 408 19.24 -14.39 17.99
N ASN A 409 18.83 -13.58 17.01
CA ASN A 409 17.70 -13.86 16.12
C ASN A 409 18.13 -14.01 14.65
N ASN A 410 19.38 -13.65 14.31
CA ASN A 410 19.88 -13.73 12.94
C ASN A 410 19.84 -15.15 12.38
N GLU A 411 20.37 -16.14 13.11
CA GLU A 411 20.49 -17.51 12.60
C GLU A 411 19.11 -18.10 12.28
N ASP A 412 18.17 -18.03 13.23
CA ASP A 412 16.79 -18.48 13.05
C ASP A 412 16.10 -17.76 11.89
N PHE A 413 16.23 -16.43 11.79
CA PHE A 413 15.62 -15.64 10.72
C PHE A 413 16.19 -15.98 9.33
N VAL A 414 17.50 -16.24 9.24
CA VAL A 414 18.16 -16.62 7.98
C VAL A 414 17.73 -18.03 7.55
N GLU A 415 17.58 -18.96 8.51
CA GLU A 415 17.09 -20.31 8.23
C GLU A 415 15.64 -20.29 7.73
N ASP A 416 14.75 -19.56 8.40
CA ASP A 416 13.34 -19.39 7.99
C ASP A 416 13.21 -18.87 6.55
N ILE A 417 13.99 -17.84 6.19
CA ILE A 417 13.97 -17.28 4.83
C ILE A 417 14.54 -18.27 3.80
N ALA A 418 15.57 -19.05 4.18
CA ALA A 418 16.18 -20.03 3.29
C ALA A 418 15.20 -21.17 2.98
N GLU A 419 14.49 -21.68 3.98
CA GLU A 419 13.44 -22.69 3.83
C GLU A 419 12.31 -22.17 2.92
N GLU A 420 11.79 -20.98 3.21
CA GLU A 420 10.72 -20.38 2.41
C GLU A 420 11.15 -20.20 0.94
N TYR A 421 12.40 -19.81 0.69
CA TYR A 421 12.89 -19.61 -0.68
C TYR A 421 13.10 -20.93 -1.41
N GLU A 422 13.38 -22.02 -0.71
CA GLU A 422 13.43 -23.35 -1.31
C GLU A 422 12.04 -23.83 -1.72
N GLU A 423 11.03 -23.70 -0.85
CA GLU A 423 9.64 -24.04 -1.18
C GLU A 423 9.15 -23.27 -2.42
N LEU A 424 9.41 -21.96 -2.47
CA LEU A 424 9.05 -21.12 -3.61
C LEU A 424 9.75 -21.53 -4.90
N ARG A 425 11.00 -22.02 -4.81
CA ARG A 425 11.73 -22.54 -5.98
C ARG A 425 11.10 -23.84 -6.48
N GLU A 426 10.81 -24.78 -5.59
CA GLU A 426 10.18 -26.05 -5.93
C GLU A 426 8.81 -25.84 -6.61
N GLU A 427 7.96 -25.00 -6.03
CA GLU A 427 6.65 -24.66 -6.59
C GLU A 427 6.78 -24.05 -7.99
N HIS A 428 7.73 -23.12 -8.18
CA HIS A 428 7.96 -22.49 -9.48
C HIS A 428 8.34 -23.50 -10.56
N TYR A 429 9.26 -24.42 -10.26
CA TYR A 429 9.71 -25.42 -11.23
C TYR A 429 8.65 -26.47 -11.53
N ALA A 430 7.89 -26.91 -10.52
CA ALA A 430 6.75 -27.81 -10.73
C ALA A 430 5.69 -27.18 -11.65
N GLY A 431 5.37 -25.90 -11.44
CA GLY A 431 4.41 -25.17 -12.28
C GLY A 431 4.87 -24.94 -13.73
N LEU A 432 6.16 -25.08 -14.04
CA LEU A 432 6.66 -25.01 -15.41
C LEU A 432 6.35 -26.30 -16.21
N GLU A 433 6.26 -27.45 -15.54
CA GLU A 433 5.96 -28.73 -16.20
C GLU A 433 4.51 -28.79 -16.71
N GLU A 434 3.59 -28.11 -16.04
CA GLU A 434 2.18 -28.06 -16.43
C GLU A 434 1.91 -27.16 -17.65
N ARG A 435 2.84 -26.25 -17.99
CA ARG A 435 2.64 -25.28 -19.07
C ARG A 435 2.77 -25.93 -20.44
N LYS A 436 1.63 -26.21 -21.06
CA LYS A 436 1.55 -26.64 -22.46
C LYS A 436 1.72 -25.47 -23.41
N TYR A 437 2.87 -25.44 -24.05
CA TYR A 437 3.17 -24.44 -25.07
C TYR A 437 2.91 -24.97 -26.48
N ILE A 438 2.45 -24.08 -27.37
CA ILE A 438 2.32 -24.37 -28.80
C ILE A 438 3.51 -23.85 -29.58
N ASP A 439 3.77 -24.45 -30.75
CA ASP A 439 4.80 -23.98 -31.67
C ASP A 439 4.47 -22.60 -32.24
N LEU A 440 5.52 -21.81 -32.49
CA LEU A 440 5.39 -20.45 -33.04
C LEU A 440 4.61 -20.42 -34.36
N LYS A 441 4.80 -21.43 -35.23
CA LYS A 441 4.06 -21.57 -36.48
C LYS A 441 2.55 -21.73 -36.24
N GLU A 442 2.20 -22.52 -35.24
CA GLU A 442 0.80 -22.76 -34.87
C GLU A 442 0.18 -21.52 -34.24
N ALA A 443 0.91 -20.83 -33.36
CA ALA A 443 0.48 -19.56 -32.77
C ALA A 443 0.19 -18.51 -33.85
N ARG A 444 1.08 -18.36 -34.84
CA ARG A 444 0.89 -17.45 -35.98
C ARG A 444 -0.31 -17.81 -36.84
N ARG A 445 -0.60 -19.10 -37.02
CA ARG A 445 -1.79 -19.55 -37.75
C ARG A 445 -3.09 -19.14 -37.05
N ARG A 446 -3.10 -19.16 -35.70
CA ARG A 446 -4.24 -18.79 -34.84
C ARG A 446 -4.35 -17.29 -34.57
N LYS A 447 -3.58 -16.45 -35.26
CA LYS A 447 -3.65 -14.99 -35.07
C LYS A 447 -5.05 -14.44 -35.34
N LEU A 448 -5.40 -13.35 -34.64
CA LEU A 448 -6.62 -12.60 -34.91
C LEU A 448 -6.64 -12.15 -36.37
N ARG A 449 -7.72 -12.45 -37.09
CA ARG A 449 -7.93 -12.00 -38.46
C ARG A 449 -9.05 -10.96 -38.46
N ILE A 450 -8.68 -9.73 -38.76
CA ILE A 450 -9.62 -8.62 -38.92
C ILE A 450 -9.91 -8.49 -40.43
N ASP A 451 -11.19 -8.44 -40.80
CA ASP A 451 -11.60 -8.18 -42.17
C ASP A 451 -11.60 -6.66 -42.43
N PHE A 452 -10.70 -6.21 -43.30
CA PHE A 452 -10.57 -4.81 -43.69
C PHE A 452 -11.24 -4.50 -45.05
N THR A 453 -11.96 -5.46 -45.63
CA THR A 453 -12.54 -5.35 -47.00
C THR A 453 -14.04 -5.03 -47.02
N GLY A 454 -14.71 -4.99 -45.86
CA GLY A 454 -16.11 -4.60 -45.73
C GLY A 454 -16.40 -3.11 -45.96
N SER A 455 -17.68 -2.74 -46.03
CA SER A 455 -18.19 -1.37 -46.29
C SER A 455 -17.89 -0.33 -45.20
N GLU A 456 -17.19 -0.72 -44.14
CA GLU A 456 -16.66 0.16 -43.11
C GLU A 456 -15.17 -0.15 -42.96
N PRO A 457 -14.25 0.79 -43.26
CA PRO A 457 -12.93 0.71 -42.68
C PRO A 457 -13.02 1.12 -41.20
N PRO A 458 -12.55 0.30 -40.24
CA PRO A 458 -12.58 0.61 -38.81
C PRO A 458 -11.49 1.61 -38.34
N ALA A 459 -10.64 2.18 -39.20
CA ALA A 459 -9.69 3.23 -38.79
C ALA A 459 -9.85 4.53 -39.56
N CYS A 460 -9.98 5.61 -38.80
CA CYS A 460 -9.89 6.97 -39.30
C CYS A 460 -8.43 7.34 -39.60
N ARG A 461 -8.20 8.11 -40.68
CA ARG A 461 -6.89 8.73 -40.93
C ARG A 461 -6.59 9.68 -39.77
N PRO A 462 -5.39 9.62 -39.14
CA PRO A 462 -5.00 10.59 -38.12
C PRO A 462 -5.07 12.01 -38.66
N GLY A 463 -5.39 12.98 -37.79
CA GLY A 463 -5.49 14.39 -38.19
C GLY A 463 -4.16 15.02 -38.65
N PHE A 464 -3.02 14.38 -38.39
CA PHE A 464 -1.72 14.72 -38.97
C PHE A 464 -0.82 13.48 -39.06
N LEU A 465 0.21 13.55 -39.89
CA LEU A 465 1.29 12.57 -39.97
C LEU A 465 2.63 13.28 -39.73
N GLY A 466 3.63 12.51 -39.27
CA GLY A 466 4.95 13.02 -38.90
C GLY A 466 5.08 13.32 -37.39
N VAL A 467 6.20 13.95 -37.04
CA VAL A 467 6.55 14.26 -35.65
C VAL A 467 6.05 15.64 -35.27
N LYS A 468 5.37 15.73 -34.13
CA LYS A 468 5.02 16.98 -33.47
C LYS A 468 5.76 17.07 -32.14
N VAL A 469 6.58 18.12 -32.02
CA VAL A 469 7.31 18.42 -30.79
C VAL A 469 6.50 19.44 -29.99
N LEU A 470 6.25 19.13 -28.73
CA LEU A 470 5.67 20.02 -27.74
C LEU A 470 6.80 20.51 -26.84
N ARG A 471 7.13 21.80 -26.95
CA ARG A 471 8.13 22.44 -26.08
C ARG A 471 7.41 23.39 -25.14
N GLU A 472 7.87 23.44 -23.89
CA GLU A 472 7.31 24.33 -22.88
C GLU A 472 5.77 24.23 -22.81
N TYR A 473 5.26 23.00 -22.86
CA TYR A 473 3.82 22.76 -22.83
C TYR A 473 3.24 23.31 -21.52
N PRO A 474 2.10 24.04 -21.55
CA PRO A 474 1.50 24.63 -20.36
C PRO A 474 1.26 23.58 -19.28
N LEU A 475 1.85 23.78 -18.10
CA LEU A 475 1.69 22.85 -16.98
C LEU A 475 0.26 22.87 -16.44
N GLU A 476 -0.42 24.00 -16.55
CA GLU A 476 -1.82 24.21 -16.17
C GLU A 476 -2.75 23.22 -16.88
N ASP A 477 -2.49 22.97 -18.16
CA ASP A 477 -3.27 22.04 -18.98
C ASP A 477 -3.09 20.58 -18.52
N LEU A 478 -1.94 20.26 -17.92
CA LEU A 478 -1.62 18.91 -17.44
C LEU A 478 -2.23 18.59 -16.07
N LEU A 479 -2.54 19.60 -15.26
CA LEU A 479 -3.04 19.41 -13.89
C LEU A 479 -4.30 18.54 -13.83
N SER A 480 -5.20 18.72 -14.81
CA SER A 480 -6.45 17.95 -14.90
C SER A 480 -6.26 16.48 -15.30
N TYR A 481 -5.07 16.13 -15.81
CA TYR A 481 -4.71 14.77 -16.24
C TYR A 481 -3.86 14.02 -15.19
N ILE A 482 -3.53 14.65 -14.07
CA ILE A 482 -2.79 13.97 -12.98
C ILE A 482 -3.70 12.93 -12.33
N ASP A 483 -3.34 11.66 -12.45
CA ASP A 483 -3.89 10.62 -11.57
C ASP A 483 -3.18 10.70 -10.21
N TRP A 484 -3.93 11.09 -9.19
CA TRP A 484 -3.43 11.21 -7.82
C TRP A 484 -3.37 9.88 -7.07
N ASN A 485 -3.94 8.78 -7.61
CA ASN A 485 -3.89 7.48 -6.95
C ASN A 485 -2.44 6.96 -6.79
N PRO A 486 -1.59 6.92 -7.84
CA PRO A 486 -0.18 6.55 -7.69
C PRO A 486 0.58 7.47 -6.74
N PHE A 487 0.24 8.76 -6.69
CA PHE A 487 0.84 9.71 -5.76
C PHE A 487 0.60 9.30 -4.30
N PHE A 488 -0.66 9.07 -3.89
CA PHE A 488 -0.96 8.62 -2.52
C PHE A 488 -0.37 7.23 -2.20
N GLN A 489 -0.35 6.31 -3.17
CA GLN A 489 0.27 5.00 -3.01
C GLN A 489 1.77 5.09 -2.74
N THR A 490 2.47 5.99 -3.45
CA THR A 490 3.91 6.26 -3.24
C THR A 490 4.17 6.72 -1.81
N TRP A 491 3.27 7.54 -1.26
CA TRP A 491 3.31 8.02 0.12
C TRP A 491 2.73 7.03 1.15
N GLN A 492 2.44 5.79 0.76
CA GLN A 492 1.81 4.75 1.58
C GLN A 492 0.49 5.19 2.25
N LEU A 493 -0.20 6.17 1.67
CA LEU A 493 -1.54 6.57 2.08
C LEU A 493 -2.54 5.69 1.34
N ARG A 494 -2.92 4.58 1.98
CA ARG A 494 -3.91 3.64 1.46
C ARG A 494 -5.23 3.87 2.18
N GLY A 495 -6.19 4.47 1.51
CA GLY A 495 -7.56 4.53 2.03
C GLY A 495 -8.12 3.12 2.24
N LYS A 496 -9.08 2.96 3.14
CA LYS A 496 -9.85 1.72 3.29
C LYS A 496 -11.05 1.77 2.35
N TYR A 497 -11.52 0.61 1.86
CA TYR A 497 -12.74 0.58 1.05
C TYR A 497 -13.92 1.13 1.87
N PRO A 498 -14.76 2.03 1.33
CA PRO A 498 -14.89 2.46 -0.07
C PRO A 498 -14.02 3.67 -0.50
N ASN A 499 -13.23 4.23 0.41
CA ASN A 499 -12.42 5.45 0.24
C ASN A 499 -10.98 5.19 -0.25
N ARG A 500 -10.73 4.08 -0.96
CA ARG A 500 -9.38 3.62 -1.34
C ARG A 500 -8.60 4.55 -2.27
N GLY A 501 -9.29 5.37 -3.06
CA GLY A 501 -8.69 6.15 -4.13
C GLY A 501 -9.09 7.62 -4.10
N TYR A 502 -8.33 8.44 -4.79
CA TYR A 502 -8.65 9.84 -5.03
C TYR A 502 -9.98 9.97 -5.81
N PRO A 503 -10.85 10.93 -5.46
CA PRO A 503 -10.74 11.88 -4.34
C PRO A 503 -11.32 11.35 -3.02
N LYS A 504 -11.90 10.13 -3.00
CA LYS A 504 -12.57 9.57 -1.83
C LYS A 504 -11.64 9.35 -0.63
N ILE A 505 -10.34 9.18 -0.87
CA ILE A 505 -9.31 9.04 0.17
C ILE A 505 -9.33 10.18 1.19
N PHE A 506 -9.78 11.38 0.81
CA PHE A 506 -9.92 12.50 1.76
C PHE A 506 -10.98 12.28 2.82
N ASN A 507 -11.97 11.43 2.55
CA ASN A 507 -13.03 11.08 3.48
C ASN A 507 -12.71 9.80 4.27
N ASP A 508 -11.50 9.25 4.13
CA ASP A 508 -11.05 8.15 4.96
C ASP A 508 -10.77 8.65 6.38
N GLU A 509 -11.33 8.00 7.38
CA GLU A 509 -11.18 8.42 8.78
C GLU A 509 -9.76 8.20 9.32
N THR A 510 -8.99 7.29 8.71
CA THR A 510 -7.62 7.00 9.14
C THR A 510 -6.60 7.88 8.43
N VAL A 511 -6.59 7.87 7.09
CA VAL A 511 -5.60 8.60 6.27
C VAL A 511 -6.11 9.93 5.74
N GLY A 512 -7.42 10.19 5.76
CA GLY A 512 -8.02 11.25 4.94
C GLY A 512 -7.57 12.66 5.30
N ALA A 513 -7.40 12.96 6.59
CA ALA A 513 -6.86 14.24 7.04
C ALA A 513 -5.42 14.45 6.53
N GLU A 514 -4.56 13.43 6.63
CA GLU A 514 -3.19 13.49 6.15
C GLU A 514 -3.10 13.47 4.62
N ALA A 515 -3.98 12.72 3.94
CA ALA A 515 -4.07 12.70 2.48
C ALA A 515 -4.50 14.06 1.93
N LYS A 516 -5.47 14.71 2.58
CA LYS A 516 -5.88 16.07 2.22
C LYS A 516 -4.76 17.08 2.45
N LYS A 517 -4.09 17.00 3.60
CA LYS A 517 -2.94 17.87 3.90
C LYS A 517 -1.80 17.70 2.89
N LEU A 518 -1.43 16.45 2.58
CA LEU A 518 -0.40 16.14 1.59
C LEU A 518 -0.79 16.64 0.19
N TYR A 519 -2.06 16.49 -0.18
CA TYR A 519 -2.60 17.02 -1.43
C TYR A 519 -2.50 18.55 -1.48
N ASP A 520 -2.92 19.25 -0.43
CA ASP A 520 -2.87 20.72 -0.36
C ASP A 520 -1.41 21.22 -0.41
N GLU A 521 -0.47 20.54 0.27
CA GLU A 521 0.97 20.81 0.19
C GLU A 521 1.50 20.61 -1.25
N ALA A 522 1.12 19.52 -1.93
CA ALA A 522 1.50 19.24 -3.31
C ALA A 522 0.93 20.27 -4.29
N GLN A 523 -0.31 20.71 -4.11
CA GLN A 523 -0.93 21.77 -4.90
C GLN A 523 -0.18 23.11 -4.74
N GLY A 524 0.27 23.44 -3.52
CA GLY A 524 1.09 24.62 -3.27
C GLY A 524 2.43 24.57 -4.01
N ILE A 525 3.09 23.41 -4.03
CA ILE A 525 4.35 23.22 -4.78
C ILE A 525 4.11 23.31 -6.30
N LEU A 526 3.03 22.70 -6.81
CA LEU A 526 2.69 22.79 -8.23
C LEU A 526 2.38 24.23 -8.65
N ALA A 527 1.68 25.00 -7.80
CA ALA A 527 1.42 26.42 -8.05
C ALA A 527 2.73 27.22 -8.12
N ASP A 528 3.67 26.99 -7.19
CA ASP A 528 5.00 27.61 -7.22
C ASP A 528 5.80 27.23 -8.48
N TYR A 529 5.72 25.98 -8.93
CA TYR A 529 6.40 25.54 -10.15
C TYR A 529 5.87 26.23 -11.41
N ILE A 530 4.57 26.50 -11.45
CA ILE A 530 3.91 27.19 -12.55
C ILE A 530 4.23 28.68 -12.52
N GLU A 531 4.01 29.35 -11.38
CA GLU A 531 4.20 30.79 -11.21
C GLU A 531 5.67 31.19 -11.47
N ASN A 532 6.61 30.43 -10.91
CA ASN A 532 8.03 30.71 -11.01
C ASN A 532 8.74 29.97 -12.15
N LYS A 533 7.99 29.25 -13.01
CA LYS A 533 8.51 28.47 -14.15
C LYS A 533 9.71 27.58 -13.80
N LYS A 534 9.68 26.96 -12.62
CA LYS A 534 10.76 26.09 -12.11
C LYS A 534 10.83 24.75 -12.82
N LEU A 535 9.76 24.37 -13.51
CA LEU A 535 9.62 23.12 -14.26
C LEU A 535 9.09 23.41 -15.67
N THR A 536 9.57 22.67 -16.67
CA THR A 536 9.05 22.75 -18.04
C THR A 536 8.62 21.38 -18.52
N ALA A 537 7.41 21.27 -19.06
CA ALA A 537 6.94 20.05 -19.70
C ALA A 537 7.33 20.04 -21.19
N ASN A 538 7.98 18.97 -21.61
CA ASN A 538 8.34 18.76 -23.01
C ASN A 538 7.87 17.36 -23.43
N GLY A 539 7.38 17.24 -24.67
CA GLY A 539 6.87 15.99 -25.20
C GLY A 539 7.10 15.89 -26.69
N VAL A 540 7.12 14.67 -27.21
CA VAL A 540 7.15 14.41 -28.65
C VAL A 540 6.14 13.32 -28.94
N LEU A 541 5.26 13.57 -29.91
CA LEU A 541 4.35 12.58 -30.44
C LEU A 541 4.53 12.48 -31.95
N GLY A 542 4.23 11.34 -32.53
CA GLY A 542 4.28 11.18 -33.97
C GLY A 542 3.34 10.10 -34.47
N PHE A 543 2.70 10.38 -35.61
CA PHE A 543 1.87 9.43 -36.32
C PHE A 543 2.54 9.09 -37.64
N PHE A 544 2.73 7.80 -37.92
CA PHE A 544 3.42 7.34 -39.11
C PHE A 544 2.57 6.30 -39.81
N PRO A 545 2.54 6.28 -41.16
CA PRO A 545 1.93 5.17 -41.88
C PRO A 545 2.66 3.88 -41.50
N ALA A 546 1.90 2.81 -41.28
CA ALA A 546 2.46 1.52 -40.88
C ALA A 546 1.60 0.36 -41.40
N ASN A 547 2.23 -0.79 -41.64
CA ASN A 547 1.54 -2.03 -42.00
C ASN A 547 2.16 -3.22 -41.26
N ALA A 548 1.32 -4.21 -40.93
CA ALA A 548 1.80 -5.46 -40.38
C ALA A 548 2.50 -6.29 -41.48
N VAL A 549 3.72 -6.76 -41.20
CA VAL A 549 4.51 -7.64 -42.06
C VAL A 549 5.00 -8.86 -41.26
N ASN A 550 5.36 -9.96 -41.95
CA ASN A 550 5.91 -11.17 -41.31
C ASN A 550 5.11 -11.70 -40.10
N ASP A 551 3.78 -11.72 -40.23
CA ASP A 551 2.79 -12.10 -39.20
C ASP A 551 2.69 -11.17 -37.98
N ASN A 552 3.80 -10.65 -37.45
CA ASN A 552 3.88 -9.99 -36.16
C ASN A 552 4.80 -8.74 -36.12
N ASP A 553 5.42 -8.33 -37.22
CA ASP A 553 6.25 -7.11 -37.27
C ASP A 553 5.41 -5.92 -37.76
N ILE A 554 5.76 -4.72 -37.31
CA ILE A 554 5.19 -3.47 -37.84
C ILE A 554 6.25 -2.76 -38.67
N GLU A 555 5.99 -2.61 -39.96
CA GLU A 555 6.78 -1.79 -40.87
C GLU A 555 6.27 -0.36 -40.84
N VAL A 556 7.16 0.61 -40.64
CA VAL A 556 6.84 2.03 -40.53
C VAL A 556 7.40 2.79 -41.73
N TYR A 557 6.55 3.55 -42.39
CA TYR A 557 6.86 4.29 -43.62
C TYR A 557 7.11 5.78 -43.36
N SER A 558 7.74 6.43 -44.34
CA SER A 558 7.91 7.89 -44.34
C SER A 558 6.54 8.59 -44.44
N PRO A 559 6.29 9.67 -43.67
CA PRO A 559 5.07 10.48 -43.82
C PRO A 559 4.92 11.16 -45.20
N GLU A 560 6.04 11.30 -45.92
CA GLU A 560 6.12 11.99 -47.22
C GLU A 560 5.88 11.06 -48.41
N ASP A 561 5.95 9.74 -48.19
CA ASP A 561 5.76 8.72 -49.21
C ASP A 561 4.37 8.06 -49.03
N ASP A 562 3.31 8.70 -49.53
CA ASP A 562 2.02 8.01 -49.75
C ASP A 562 2.19 6.89 -50.81
N GLU A 563 3.31 6.87 -51.56
CA GLU A 563 3.71 5.80 -52.48
C GLU A 563 4.84 4.94 -51.90
N ARG A 564 4.44 3.83 -51.28
CA ARG A 564 5.22 2.62 -50.90
C ARG A 564 6.65 2.54 -51.49
N GLY A 565 7.64 3.17 -50.85
CA GLY A 565 9.02 3.18 -51.37
C GLY A 565 10.12 2.94 -50.35
N VAL A 566 10.08 3.57 -49.17
CA VAL A 566 11.22 3.51 -48.24
C VAL A 566 10.74 3.33 -46.79
N ALA A 567 10.84 2.11 -46.27
CA ALA A 567 10.65 1.83 -44.86
C ALA A 567 11.82 2.44 -44.05
N ARG A 568 11.52 3.27 -43.04
CA ARG A 568 12.57 3.90 -42.20
C ARG A 568 13.03 2.99 -41.06
N SER A 569 12.18 2.09 -40.59
CA SER A 569 12.51 1.15 -39.52
C SER A 569 11.53 -0.03 -39.50
N ARG A 570 12.04 -1.20 -39.08
CA ARG A 570 11.21 -2.34 -38.68
C ARG A 570 11.19 -2.39 -37.17
N CYS A 571 9.99 -2.32 -36.60
CA CYS A 571 9.80 -2.59 -35.19
C CYS A 571 9.21 -3.99 -35.07
N SER A 572 10.00 -4.96 -34.61
CA SER A 572 9.44 -6.26 -34.29
C SER A 572 8.57 -6.12 -33.06
N ALA A 573 7.27 -6.42 -33.16
CA ALA A 573 6.44 -6.65 -31.98
C ALA A 573 6.77 -8.03 -31.41
N HIS A 574 8.03 -8.29 -31.07
CA HIS A 574 8.50 -9.53 -30.45
C HIS A 574 9.41 -9.23 -29.26
N CYS A 575 8.79 -9.08 -28.09
CA CYS A 575 9.38 -9.55 -26.85
C CYS A 575 9.16 -11.08 -26.75
N ALA A 576 9.66 -11.86 -27.73
CA ALA A 576 9.66 -13.33 -27.67
C ALA A 576 10.54 -13.92 -28.77
N LYS A 577 11.86 -13.68 -28.72
CA LYS A 577 12.78 -14.37 -29.63
C LYS A 577 12.99 -15.85 -29.30
N ASN A 578 12.45 -16.38 -28.19
CA ASN A 578 12.58 -17.80 -27.82
C ASN A 578 11.47 -18.38 -26.92
N PHE A 579 10.36 -17.68 -26.70
CA PHE A 579 9.30 -18.19 -25.82
C PHE A 579 8.12 -18.74 -26.62
N ARG A 580 8.06 -20.07 -26.63
CA ARG A 580 6.84 -20.87 -26.52
C ARG A 580 5.76 -20.09 -25.73
N THR A 581 4.64 -19.73 -26.39
CA THR A 581 3.60 -18.84 -25.81
C THR A 581 2.50 -19.64 -25.13
N TYR A 582 2.20 -19.34 -23.86
CA TYR A 582 1.03 -19.85 -23.15
C TYR A 582 -0.06 -18.78 -23.24
N ASN A 583 -0.97 -18.93 -24.21
CA ASN A 583 -2.19 -18.12 -24.23
C ASN A 583 -3.32 -18.86 -24.96
N PRO A 584 -4.39 -19.29 -24.26
CA PRO A 584 -5.60 -19.82 -24.89
C PRO A 584 -6.42 -18.74 -25.61
N TYR A 585 -6.13 -17.45 -25.38
CA TYR A 585 -6.81 -16.29 -25.97
C TYR A 585 -5.78 -15.26 -26.47
N GLY A 586 -5.14 -15.53 -27.62
CA GLY A 586 -4.42 -14.59 -28.49
C GLY A 586 -3.71 -13.38 -27.82
N GLY A 587 -2.38 -13.30 -27.94
CA GLY A 587 -1.62 -12.13 -27.47
C GLY A 587 -2.23 -10.79 -27.90
N ILE A 588 -1.97 -9.74 -27.10
CA ILE A 588 -2.49 -8.37 -27.27
C ILE A 588 -2.58 -8.03 -28.76
N PRO A 589 -3.78 -7.87 -29.32
CA PRO A 589 -3.91 -7.55 -30.72
C PRO A 589 -3.41 -6.13 -30.92
N THR A 590 -2.31 -5.97 -31.65
CA THR A 590 -1.98 -4.69 -32.26
C THR A 590 -2.98 -4.49 -33.39
N ILE A 591 -4.12 -3.86 -33.09
CA ILE A 591 -5.12 -3.48 -34.08
C ILE A 591 -4.52 -2.32 -34.87
N LEU A 592 -3.94 -2.60 -36.03
CA LEU A 592 -3.48 -1.57 -36.96
C LEU A 592 -4.03 -1.87 -38.35
N HIS A 593 -4.55 -0.80 -38.94
CA HIS A 593 -5.23 -0.79 -40.22
C HIS A 593 -4.23 -0.88 -41.37
N PRO A 594 -4.52 -1.62 -42.45
CA PRO A 594 -3.80 -1.43 -43.69
C PRO A 594 -4.13 -0.04 -44.22
N SER A 595 -3.10 0.76 -44.49
CA SER A 595 -3.25 2.00 -45.28
C SER A 595 -3.65 1.62 -46.71
N MET A 596 -4.78 2.17 -47.19
CA MET A 596 -5.04 2.22 -48.64
C MET A 596 -4.08 3.20 -49.28
#